data_AF-A0A2R5FTK6-F1
#
_entry.id   AF-A0A2R5FTK6-F1
#
_cell.length_a   1.000
_cell.length_b   1.000
_cell.length_c   1.000
_cell.angle_alpha   90.00
_cell.angle_beta   90.00
_cell.angle_gamma   90.00
#
_symmetry.space_group_name_H-M   'P 1'
#
loop_
_entity.id
_entity.type
_entity.pdbx_description
1 polymer ?
#
loop_
_entity_poly.entity_id
_entity_poly.type
_entity_poly.pdbx_seq_one_letter_code
_entity_poly.pdbx_strand_id
1 'polypeptide(L)'
;MPRQKRTYRVLEKAELRMSGLKAIDPSMDFGDARNLQNIIQIIQQYRNKIEAYNTTLAVIDSYKNEMKELETTLSDLIEKMLLGVAFKYGKDSHEYQMAGGVRKSDRIRKSRATRLKTTTKEASSENAKTVS
;
A
#
# COMPACT_ATOMS: atom_id res chain seq x y z
N MET A 1 -4.76 -3.76 5.35
CA MET A 1 -6.01 -4.42 5.79
C MET A 1 -6.33 -5.52 4.80
N PRO A 2 -6.76 -6.71 5.26
CA PRO A 2 -7.21 -7.78 4.35
C PRO A 2 -8.37 -7.26 3.50
N ARG A 3 -8.31 -7.47 2.19
CA ARG A 3 -9.34 -6.97 1.27
C ARG A 3 -10.66 -7.70 1.57
N GLN A 4 -11.78 -6.97 1.64
CA GLN A 4 -13.08 -7.57 1.92
C GLN A 4 -13.47 -8.55 0.80
N LYS A 5 -13.82 -9.79 1.18
CA LYS A 5 -14.36 -10.77 0.24
C LYS A 5 -15.68 -10.24 -0.29
N ARG A 6 -15.80 -10.09 -1.61
CA ARG A 6 -17.04 -9.66 -2.26
C ARG A 6 -18.02 -10.85 -2.29
N THR A 7 -19.22 -10.64 -1.77
CA THR A 7 -20.34 -11.56 -1.98
C THR A 7 -21.02 -11.24 -3.30
N TYR A 8 -21.02 -12.21 -4.21
CA TYR A 8 -21.58 -12.03 -5.55
C TYR A 8 -23.07 -12.37 -5.54
N ARG A 9 -23.90 -11.44 -5.07
CA ARG A 9 -25.36 -11.58 -4.94
C ARG A 9 -26.06 -12.10 -6.21
N VAL A 10 -25.51 -11.79 -7.39
CA VAL A 10 -26.05 -12.25 -8.68
C VAL A 10 -25.80 -13.75 -8.90
N LEU A 11 -24.64 -14.26 -8.48
CA LEU A 11 -24.29 -15.69 -8.56
C LEU A 11 -25.24 -16.52 -7.68
N GLU A 12 -25.42 -16.10 -6.42
CA GLU A 12 -26.34 -16.77 -5.48
C GLU A 12 -27.77 -16.81 -6.04
N LYS A 13 -28.25 -15.68 -6.57
CA LYS A 13 -29.57 -15.62 -7.21
C LYS A 13 -29.68 -16.51 -8.45
N ALA A 14 -28.63 -16.56 -9.27
CA ALA A 14 -28.61 -17.40 -10.47
C ALA A 14 -28.63 -18.89 -10.13
N GLU A 15 -27.89 -19.31 -9.10
CA GLU A 15 -27.85 -20.71 -8.64
C GLU A 15 -29.18 -21.16 -8.05
N LEU A 16 -29.82 -20.31 -7.24
CA LEU A 16 -31.14 -20.58 -6.68
C LEU A 16 -32.19 -20.74 -7.79
N ARG A 17 -32.20 -19.81 -8.75
CA ARG A 17 -33.12 -19.86 -9.89
C ARG A 17 -32.86 -21.06 -10.79
N MET A 18 -31.60 -21.37 -11.09
CA MET A 18 -31.21 -22.55 -11.87
C MET A 18 -31.72 -23.84 -11.21
N SER A 19 -31.61 -23.93 -9.88
CA SER A 19 -32.09 -25.09 -9.12
C SER A 19 -33.61 -25.24 -9.23
N GLY A 20 -34.35 -24.12 -9.14
CA GLY A 20 -35.80 -24.10 -9.37
C GLY A 20 -36.18 -24.48 -10.81
N LEU A 21 -35.50 -23.93 -11.81
CA LEU A 21 -35.74 -24.25 -13.22
C LEU A 21 -35.49 -25.73 -13.53
N LYS A 22 -34.40 -26.29 -12.99
CA LYS A 22 -34.06 -27.71 -13.14
C LYS A 22 -35.09 -28.64 -12.47
N ALA A 23 -35.71 -28.21 -11.38
CA ALA A 23 -36.77 -28.95 -10.71
C ALA A 23 -38.10 -28.95 -11.51
N ILE A 24 -38.35 -27.91 -12.30
CA ILE A 24 -39.53 -27.82 -13.17
C ILE A 24 -39.36 -28.70 -14.41
N ASP A 25 -38.27 -28.50 -15.16
CA ASP A 25 -37.90 -29.35 -16.30
C ASP A 25 -36.36 -29.34 -16.48
N PRO A 26 -35.70 -30.51 -16.35
CA PRO A 26 -34.24 -30.63 -16.48
C PRO A 26 -33.70 -30.30 -17.88
N SER A 27 -34.53 -30.36 -18.90
CA SER A 27 -34.20 -30.12 -20.32
C SER A 27 -34.68 -28.77 -20.84
N MET A 28 -35.00 -27.84 -19.93
CA MET A 28 -35.63 -26.57 -20.28
C MET A 28 -34.81 -25.74 -21.28
N ASP A 29 -35.43 -25.47 -22.41
CA ASP A 29 -34.87 -24.73 -23.54
C ASP A 29 -35.93 -23.83 -24.17
N PHE A 30 -35.65 -22.53 -24.22
CA PHE A 30 -36.48 -21.51 -24.89
C PHE A 30 -35.86 -20.99 -26.20
N GLY A 31 -34.94 -21.77 -26.78
CA GLY A 31 -34.17 -21.41 -27.96
C GLY A 31 -33.05 -20.41 -27.68
N ASP A 32 -32.19 -20.22 -28.69
CA ASP A 32 -31.02 -19.34 -28.64
C ASP A 32 -30.11 -19.63 -27.42
N ALA A 33 -29.82 -18.59 -26.64
CA ALA A 33 -29.03 -18.61 -25.43
C ALA A 33 -29.88 -18.81 -24.16
N ARG A 34 -31.21 -18.97 -24.27
CA ARG A 34 -32.13 -19.06 -23.13
C ARG A 34 -32.42 -20.51 -22.79
N ASN A 35 -31.38 -21.25 -22.44
CA ASN A 35 -31.49 -22.64 -22.02
C ASN A 35 -30.68 -22.91 -20.74
N LEU A 36 -31.02 -24.02 -20.08
CA LEU A 36 -30.42 -24.40 -18.80
C LEU A 36 -28.92 -24.65 -18.92
N GLN A 37 -28.48 -25.20 -20.06
CA GLN A 37 -27.07 -25.49 -20.33
C GLN A 37 -26.22 -24.21 -20.39
N ASN A 38 -26.72 -23.16 -21.04
CA ASN A 38 -26.02 -21.89 -21.14
C ASN A 38 -25.93 -21.20 -19.77
N ILE A 39 -26.99 -21.26 -18.95
CA ILE A 39 -26.95 -20.76 -17.56
C ILE A 39 -25.86 -21.47 -16.76
N ILE A 40 -25.76 -22.81 -16.86
CA ILE A 40 -24.71 -23.60 -16.19
C ILE A 40 -23.32 -23.15 -16.65
N GLN A 41 -23.12 -23.00 -17.97
CA GLN A 41 -21.84 -22.56 -18.53
C GLN A 41 -21.44 -21.16 -18.03
N ILE A 42 -22.36 -20.20 -18.03
CA ILE A 42 -22.10 -18.83 -17.56
C ILE A 42 -21.80 -18.84 -16.05
N ILE A 43 -22.54 -19.59 -15.25
CA ILE A 43 -22.28 -19.75 -13.80
C ILE A 43 -20.87 -20.30 -13.56
N GLN A 44 -20.48 -21.36 -14.28
CA GLN A 44 -19.15 -21.96 -14.18
C GLN A 44 -18.04 -20.98 -14.60
N GLN A 45 -18.21 -20.30 -15.73
CA GLN A 45 -17.26 -19.28 -16.19
C GLN A 45 -17.11 -18.16 -15.17
N TYR A 46 -18.22 -17.70 -14.58
CA TYR A 46 -18.19 -16.64 -13.57
C TYR A 46 -17.47 -17.10 -12.29
N ARG A 47 -17.74 -18.31 -11.81
CA ARG A 47 -17.03 -18.92 -10.66
C ARG A 47 -15.52 -19.00 -10.91
N ASN A 48 -15.11 -19.49 -12.09
CA ASN A 48 -13.69 -19.59 -12.45
C ASN A 48 -13.01 -18.21 -12.48
N LYS A 49 -13.69 -17.18 -12.98
CA LYS A 49 -13.16 -15.80 -12.98
C LYS A 49 -13.04 -15.22 -11.57
N ILE A 50 -13.99 -15.51 -10.68
CA ILE A 50 -13.93 -15.11 -9.27
C ILE A 50 -12.72 -15.77 -8.58
N GLU A 51 -12.51 -17.05 -8.83
CA GLU A 51 -11.38 -17.80 -8.27
C GLU A 51 -10.03 -17.27 -8.80
N ALA A 52 -9.91 -17.08 -10.11
CA ALA A 52 -8.73 -16.46 -10.73
C ALA A 52 -8.45 -15.05 -10.18
N TYR A 53 -9.49 -14.25 -9.94
CA TYR A 53 -9.33 -12.95 -9.31
C TYR A 53 -8.81 -13.08 -7.87
N ASN A 54 -9.36 -13.98 -7.07
CA ASN A 54 -8.94 -14.15 -5.67
C ASN A 54 -7.51 -14.70 -5.55
N THR A 55 -7.12 -15.62 -6.43
CA THR A 55 -5.76 -16.18 -6.46
C THR A 55 -4.72 -15.13 -6.87
N THR A 56 -4.99 -14.37 -7.94
CA THR A 56 -4.13 -13.25 -8.34
C THR A 56 -4.02 -12.19 -7.26
N LEU A 57 -5.11 -11.92 -6.52
CA LEU A 57 -5.11 -11.03 -5.36
C LEU A 57 -4.11 -11.50 -4.28
N ALA A 58 -4.12 -12.79 -3.96
CA ALA A 58 -3.22 -13.38 -2.98
C ALA A 58 -1.75 -13.27 -3.41
N VAL A 59 -1.47 -13.49 -4.70
CA VAL A 59 -0.13 -13.30 -5.29
C VAL A 59 0.33 -11.84 -5.21
N ILE A 60 -0.56 -10.88 -5.48
CA ILE A 60 -0.23 -9.45 -5.35
C ILE A 60 0.07 -9.11 -3.89
N ASP A 61 -0.71 -9.65 -2.95
CA ASP A 61 -0.48 -9.42 -1.52
C ASP A 61 0.84 -10.07 -1.04
N SER A 62 1.25 -11.22 -1.60
CA SER A 62 2.56 -11.81 -1.30
C SER A 62 3.71 -10.96 -1.82
N TYR A 63 3.66 -10.50 -3.08
CA TYR A 63 4.68 -9.58 -3.62
C TYR A 63 4.79 -8.30 -2.81
N LYS A 64 3.66 -7.75 -2.35
CA LYS A 64 3.67 -6.56 -1.51
C LYS A 64 4.38 -6.79 -0.17
N ASN A 65 4.23 -7.97 0.42
CA ASN A 65 4.94 -8.31 1.65
C ASN A 65 6.44 -8.49 1.40
N GLU A 66 6.82 -9.22 0.35
CA GLU A 66 8.23 -9.40 -0.05
C GLU A 66 8.92 -8.05 -0.31
N MET A 67 8.25 -7.14 -1.04
CA MET A 67 8.78 -5.79 -1.26
C MET A 67 9.01 -5.03 0.05
N LYS A 68 8.10 -5.16 1.01
CA LYS A 68 8.22 -4.50 2.31
C LYS A 68 9.37 -5.08 3.15
N GLU A 69 9.57 -6.39 3.09
CA GLU A 69 10.70 -7.06 3.73
C GLU A 69 12.02 -6.60 3.10
N LEU A 70 12.10 -6.59 1.76
CA LEU A 70 13.26 -6.08 1.03
C LEU A 70 13.53 -4.61 1.33
N GLU A 71 12.51 -3.76 1.38
CA GLU A 71 12.64 -2.35 1.75
C GLU A 71 13.25 -2.18 3.14
N THR A 72 12.80 -2.98 4.10
CA THR A 72 13.36 -2.97 5.46
C THR A 72 14.83 -3.39 5.46
N THR A 73 15.16 -4.48 4.77
CA THR A 73 16.56 -4.96 4.69
C THR A 73 17.48 -3.96 3.98
N LEU A 74 16.98 -3.31 2.92
CA LEU A 74 17.73 -2.31 2.16
C LEU A 74 17.97 -1.06 3.01
N SER A 75 16.95 -0.60 3.75
CA SER A 75 17.07 0.53 4.66
C SER A 75 18.15 0.26 5.71
N ASP A 76 18.09 -0.90 6.37
CA ASP A 76 19.08 -1.30 7.39
C ASP A 76 20.50 -1.38 6.80
N LEU A 77 20.64 -1.88 5.58
CA LEU A 77 21.94 -1.96 4.91
C LEU A 77 22.49 -0.56 4.59
N ILE A 78 21.67 0.31 4.03
CA ILE A 78 22.06 1.69 3.71
C ILE A 78 22.47 2.44 4.99
N GLU A 79 21.73 2.28 6.09
CA GLU A 79 22.08 2.87 7.38
C GLU A 79 23.44 2.35 7.89
N LYS A 80 23.68 1.04 7.82
CA LYS A 80 24.97 0.43 8.19
C LYS A 80 26.11 0.96 7.31
N MET A 81 25.88 1.12 6.01
CA MET A 81 26.87 1.66 5.09
C MET A 81 27.19 3.13 5.40
N LEU A 82 26.17 3.96 5.66
CA LEU A 82 26.35 5.35 6.07
C LEU A 82 27.11 5.44 7.41
N LEU A 83 26.82 4.55 8.37
CA LEU A 83 27.56 4.46 9.62
C LEU A 83 29.01 4.02 9.40
N GLY A 84 29.27 3.11 8.46
CA GLY A 84 30.60 2.70 8.04
C GLY A 84 31.42 3.86 7.45
N VAL A 85 30.79 4.71 6.62
CA VAL A 85 31.42 5.95 6.12
C VAL A 85 31.75 6.88 7.27
N ALA A 86 30.81 7.08 8.20
CA ALA A 86 31.05 7.84 9.43
C ALA A 86 32.18 7.27 10.30
N PHE A 87 32.31 5.96 10.36
CA PHE A 87 33.37 5.29 11.12
C PHE A 87 34.74 5.48 10.46
N LYS A 88 34.82 5.37 9.13
CA LYS A 88 36.08 5.46 8.38
C LYS A 88 36.58 6.90 8.19
N TYR A 89 35.70 7.82 7.81
CA TYR A 89 36.07 9.20 7.47
C TYR A 89 35.69 10.21 8.57
N GLY A 90 34.84 9.82 9.51
CA GLY A 90 34.33 10.69 10.57
C GLY A 90 32.99 11.33 10.22
N LYS A 91 32.18 11.62 11.25
CA LYS A 91 30.82 12.19 11.13
C LYS A 91 30.78 13.68 10.71
N ASP A 92 31.94 14.32 10.56
CA ASP A 92 32.06 15.72 10.15
C ASP A 92 32.77 15.88 8.80
N SER A 93 33.05 14.75 8.14
CA SER A 93 33.78 14.69 6.87
C SER A 93 32.92 15.08 5.68
N HIS A 94 33.58 15.44 4.58
CA HIS A 94 32.90 15.73 3.32
C HIS A 94 32.27 14.46 2.73
N GLU A 95 32.95 13.33 2.86
CA GLU A 95 32.53 12.01 2.40
C GLU A 95 31.24 11.56 3.09
N TYR A 96 31.11 11.82 4.40
CA TYR A 96 29.87 11.53 5.11
C TYR A 96 28.69 12.37 4.61
N GLN A 97 28.94 13.63 4.23
CA GLN A 97 27.93 14.47 3.59
C GLN A 97 27.58 14.00 2.18
N MET A 98 28.58 13.63 1.38
CA MET A 98 28.39 13.10 0.03
C MET A 98 27.59 11.79 0.05
N ALA A 99 27.76 10.97 1.08
CA ALA A 99 26.99 9.74 1.30
C ALA A 99 25.54 10.00 1.77
N GLY A 100 25.11 11.26 1.89
CA GLY A 100 23.76 11.66 2.31
C GLY A 100 23.59 11.91 3.81
N GLY A 101 24.67 11.83 4.60
CA GLY A 101 24.66 12.18 6.01
C GLY A 101 24.67 13.70 6.24
N VAL A 102 24.18 14.16 7.39
CA VAL A 102 24.34 15.56 7.82
C VAL A 102 25.55 15.64 8.76
N ARG A 103 26.53 16.49 8.42
CA ARG A 103 27.74 16.69 9.22
C ARG A 103 27.41 17.08 10.66
N LYS A 104 28.26 16.66 11.59
CA LYS A 104 28.08 16.94 13.02
C LYS A 104 28.05 18.45 13.33
N SER A 105 28.89 19.23 12.64
CA SER A 105 28.95 20.69 12.73
C SER A 105 27.69 21.36 12.18
N ASP A 106 27.16 20.87 11.06
CA ASP A 106 25.96 21.40 10.40
C ASP A 106 24.65 20.98 11.09
N ARG A 107 24.70 19.98 11.98
CA ARG A 107 23.51 19.47 12.66
C ARG A 107 22.98 20.46 13.70
N ILE A 108 21.86 21.11 13.39
CA ILE A 108 21.16 21.98 14.35
C ILE A 108 20.57 21.13 15.49
N ARG A 109 21.08 21.30 16.71
CA ARG A 109 20.53 20.64 17.91
C ARG A 109 19.15 21.21 18.24
N LYS A 110 18.20 20.37 18.66
CA LYS A 110 16.82 20.78 19.00
C LYS A 110 16.75 21.96 19.98
N SER A 111 17.63 22.01 20.99
CA SER A 111 17.72 23.12 21.95
C SER A 111 18.16 24.45 21.33
N ARG A 112 18.98 24.40 20.27
CA ARG A 112 19.38 25.57 19.49
C ARG A 112 18.25 25.98 18.53
N ALA A 113 17.57 25.02 17.92
CA ALA A 113 16.40 25.28 17.08
C ALA A 113 15.24 25.93 17.86
N THR A 114 14.98 25.49 19.10
CA THR A 114 13.97 26.14 19.95
C THR A 114 14.38 27.56 20.32
N ARG A 115 15.63 27.81 20.74
CA ARG A 115 16.11 29.19 20.99
C ARG A 115 16.00 30.07 19.76
N LEU A 116 16.42 29.59 18.58
CA LEU A 116 16.26 30.35 17.34
C LEU A 116 14.80 30.69 17.06
N LYS A 117 13.87 29.74 17.29
CA LYS A 117 12.43 29.99 17.16
C LYS A 117 11.91 31.03 18.17
N THR A 118 12.40 31.01 19.41
CA THR A 118 12.02 31.99 20.44
C THR A 118 12.54 33.38 20.08
N THR A 119 13.81 33.50 19.67
CA THR A 119 14.39 34.78 19.26
C THR A 119 13.73 35.35 18.01
N THR A 120 13.31 34.51 17.05
CA THR A 120 12.51 34.99 15.90
C THR A 120 11.12 35.47 16.29
N LYS A 121 10.49 34.86 17.31
CA LYS A 121 9.18 35.30 17.82
C LYS A 121 9.30 36.62 18.59
N GLU A 122 10.32 36.78 19.42
CA GLU A 122 10.59 38.02 20.16
C GLU A 122 10.87 39.18 19.19
N ALA A 123 11.73 38.98 18.18
CA ALA A 123 12.02 39.99 17.16
C ALA A 123 10.78 40.41 16.34
N SER A 124 9.88 39.46 16.03
CA SER A 124 8.61 39.79 15.37
C SER A 124 7.62 40.54 16.27
N SER A 125 7.72 40.39 17.60
CA SER A 125 6.87 41.08 18.57
C SER A 125 7.38 42.48 18.93
N GLU A 126 8.70 42.71 18.88
CA GLU A 126 9.29 44.04 19.04
C GLU A 126 9.03 44.92 17.82
N ASN A 127 9.15 44.38 16.60
CA ASN A 127 8.83 45.11 15.37
C ASN A 127 7.34 45.48 15.24
N ALA A 128 6.44 44.83 15.97
CA ALA A 128 5.01 45.18 16.00
C ALA A 128 4.69 46.32 16.99
N LYS A 129 5.59 46.59 17.96
CA LYS A 129 5.41 47.64 18.99
C LYS A 129 6.04 48.98 18.58
N THR A 130 6.95 48.99 17.62
CA THR A 130 7.64 50.20 17.13
C THR A 130 6.93 50.91 15.97
N VAL A 131 5.76 50.42 15.54
CA VAL A 131 4.96 50.96 14.42
C VAL A 131 3.58 51.47 14.88
N SER A 132 3.43 51.81 16.17
CA SER A 132 2.26 52.51 16.72
C SER A 132 2.70 53.81 17.38
#